data_AF-A0A7S7P1V9-F1
#
_entry.id   AF-A0A7S7P1V9-F1
#
_cell.length_a   1.000
_cell.length_b   1.000
_cell.length_c   1.000
_cell.angle_alpha   90.00
_cell.angle_beta   90.00
_cell.angle_gamma   90.00
#
_symmetry.space_group_name_H-M   'P 1'
#
loop_
_entity.id
_entity.type
_entity.pdbx_description
1 polymer ?
#
loop_
_entity_poly.entity_id
_entity_poly.type
_entity_poly.pdbx_seq_one_letter_code
_entity_poly.pdbx_strand_id
1 'polypeptide(L)'
;MADANTTAVQKLYISYFSRPADAAGLTYWTTQLASNPNALQELSRQFSVSQEYIDTYAGMDTRAKVAEVYDNLFGRQAETAGVDYWANLLNNNQITVDNMVTQIAAGAQGSDLFAYNAKVSAATEFTAHLDLPTEQTAYSGMAANKIAVDWIAGIKDLQSAAMAMDPGVIDSVIARIVGGGTTGFEDTGFFM
;
A
#
# COMPACT_ATOMS: atom_id res chain seq x y z
N MET A 1 -4.75 -1.93 -19.14
CA MET A 1 -4.88 -3.01 -18.15
C MET A 1 -3.47 -3.47 -17.82
N ALA A 2 -3.03 -3.31 -16.57
CA ALA A 2 -1.77 -3.89 -16.13
C ALA A 2 -1.81 -5.43 -16.25
N ASP A 3 -0.65 -6.03 -16.48
CA ASP A 3 -0.57 -7.48 -16.55
C ASP A 3 -0.74 -8.14 -15.16
N ALA A 4 -0.91 -9.46 -15.17
CA ALA A 4 -1.14 -10.22 -13.95
C ALA A 4 0.02 -10.12 -12.96
N ASN A 5 1.27 -10.00 -13.45
CA ASN A 5 2.45 -9.91 -12.61
C ASN A 5 2.51 -8.55 -11.89
N THR A 6 2.26 -7.47 -12.62
CA THR A 6 2.17 -6.10 -12.09
C THR A 6 1.11 -6.04 -11.00
N THR A 7 -0.08 -6.58 -11.26
CA THR A 7 -1.17 -6.64 -10.29
C THR A 7 -0.76 -7.42 -9.04
N ALA A 8 -0.07 -8.56 -9.20
CA ALA A 8 0.37 -9.38 -8.06
C ALA A 8 1.44 -8.70 -7.20
N VAL A 9 2.39 -8.00 -7.82
CA VAL A 9 3.41 -7.21 -7.11
C VAL A 9 2.75 -6.04 -6.36
N GLN A 10 1.86 -5.29 -7.02
CA GLN A 10 1.16 -4.17 -6.38
C GLN A 10 0.30 -4.64 -5.20
N LYS A 11 -0.36 -5.80 -5.29
CA LYS A 11 -1.07 -6.42 -4.16
C LYS A 11 -0.18 -6.62 -2.94
N LEU A 12 1.05 -7.09 -3.12
CA LEU A 12 1.99 -7.25 -2.01
C LEU A 12 2.44 -5.90 -1.43
N TYR A 13 2.75 -4.91 -2.27
CA TYR A 13 3.10 -3.56 -1.80
C TYR A 13 1.96 -2.91 -1.01
N ILE A 14 0.72 -2.97 -1.52
CA ILE A 14 -0.46 -2.49 -0.79
C ILE A 14 -0.66 -3.26 0.52
N SER A 15 -0.46 -4.58 0.50
CA SER A 15 -0.70 -5.39 1.69
C SER A 15 0.30 -5.16 2.81
N TYR A 16 1.59 -5.07 2.46
CA TYR A 16 2.66 -4.97 3.45
C TYR A 16 2.95 -3.53 3.88
N PHE A 17 2.78 -2.57 2.98
CA PHE A 17 3.27 -1.21 3.17
C PHE A 17 2.21 -0.14 2.89
N SER A 18 1.02 -0.50 2.41
CA SER A 18 -0.05 0.46 2.05
C SER A 18 0.38 1.57 1.11
N ARG A 19 1.34 1.29 0.23
CA ARG A 19 1.81 2.24 -0.78
C ARG A 19 2.00 1.54 -2.13
N PRO A 20 2.07 2.30 -3.23
CA PRO A 20 2.45 1.77 -4.53
C PRO A 20 3.89 1.24 -4.55
N ALA A 21 4.16 0.25 -5.40
CA ALA A 21 5.52 -0.17 -5.70
C ALA A 21 6.36 1.01 -6.23
N ASP A 22 7.64 1.07 -5.90
CA ASP A 22 8.57 1.92 -6.64
C ASP A 22 8.87 1.31 -8.03
N ALA A 23 9.28 2.16 -8.99
CA ALA A 23 9.46 1.74 -10.38
C ALA A 23 10.52 0.65 -10.55
N ALA A 24 11.63 0.73 -9.80
CA ALA A 24 12.72 -0.23 -9.86
C ALA A 24 12.30 -1.59 -9.27
N GLY A 25 11.66 -1.57 -8.10
CA GLY A 25 11.11 -2.74 -7.43
C GLY A 25 10.05 -3.43 -8.28
N LEU A 26 9.09 -2.67 -8.85
CA LEU A 26 8.06 -3.23 -9.71
C LEU A 26 8.67 -3.96 -10.92
N THR A 27 9.61 -3.30 -11.60
CA THR A 27 10.30 -3.86 -12.77
C THR A 27 11.09 -5.12 -12.42
N TYR A 28 11.82 -5.10 -11.30
CA TYR A 28 12.58 -6.25 -10.84
C TYR A 28 11.67 -7.45 -10.58
N TRP A 29 10.64 -7.29 -9.76
CA TRP A 29 9.77 -8.40 -9.35
C TRP A 29 8.89 -8.95 -10.47
N THR A 30 8.38 -8.09 -11.35
CA THR A 30 7.62 -8.53 -12.54
C THR A 30 8.50 -9.32 -13.50
N THR A 31 9.77 -8.93 -13.67
CA THR A 31 10.76 -9.68 -14.47
C THR A 31 11.06 -11.04 -13.84
N GLN A 32 11.26 -11.11 -12.53
CA GLN A 32 11.44 -12.38 -11.83
C GLN A 32 10.22 -13.29 -12.00
N LEU A 33 9.01 -12.74 -11.90
CA LEU A 33 7.77 -13.49 -12.04
C LEU A 33 7.52 -14.04 -13.44
N ALA A 34 8.01 -13.36 -14.47
CA ALA A 34 7.92 -13.85 -15.84
C ALA A 34 8.68 -15.19 -16.04
N SER A 35 9.72 -15.44 -15.23
CA SER A 35 10.56 -16.64 -15.33
C SER A 35 10.38 -17.63 -14.17
N ASN A 36 9.84 -17.17 -13.02
CA ASN A 36 9.67 -17.97 -11.82
C ASN A 36 8.40 -17.55 -11.06
N PRO A 37 7.32 -18.33 -11.14
CA PRO A 37 6.09 -18.08 -10.37
C PRO A 37 6.31 -18.03 -8.85
N ASN A 38 7.38 -18.67 -8.34
CA ASN A 38 7.71 -18.66 -6.91
C ASN A 38 8.34 -17.34 -6.43
N ALA A 39 8.59 -16.38 -7.34
CA ALA A 39 9.18 -15.10 -6.98
C ALA A 39 8.26 -14.24 -6.09
N LEU A 40 6.94 -14.48 -6.08
CA LEU A 40 6.01 -13.78 -5.17
C LEU A 40 6.23 -14.19 -3.71
N GLN A 41 6.51 -15.47 -3.46
CA GLN A 41 6.81 -15.97 -2.12
C GLN A 41 8.15 -15.40 -1.64
N GLU A 42 9.13 -15.29 -2.54
CA GLU A 42 10.40 -14.64 -2.22
C GLU A 42 10.21 -13.15 -1.90
N LEU A 43 9.43 -12.43 -2.71
CA LEU A 43 9.08 -11.04 -2.47
C LEU A 43 8.42 -10.85 -1.10
N SER A 44 7.40 -11.65 -0.80
CA SER A 44 6.71 -11.65 0.49
C SER A 44 7.67 -11.87 1.67
N ARG A 45 8.63 -12.80 1.52
CA ARG A 45 9.66 -13.06 2.53
C ARG A 45 10.62 -11.88 2.70
N GLN A 46 11.01 -11.21 1.63
CA GLN A 46 11.88 -10.02 1.72
C GLN A 46 11.16 -8.85 2.40
N PHE A 47 9.86 -8.69 2.14
CA PHE A 47 9.06 -7.66 2.78
C PHE A 47 8.87 -7.91 4.27
N SER A 48 8.62 -9.15 4.71
CA SER A 48 8.39 -9.44 6.13
C SER A 48 9.60 -9.19 7.03
N VAL A 49 10.81 -9.10 6.46
CA VAL A 49 12.05 -8.77 7.17
C VAL A 49 12.62 -7.40 6.81
N SER A 50 11.88 -6.59 6.04
CA SER A 50 12.34 -5.27 5.65
C SER A 50 12.28 -4.30 6.83
N GLN A 51 13.20 -3.32 6.84
CA GLN A 51 13.18 -2.29 7.88
C GLN A 51 11.88 -1.48 7.85
N GLU A 52 11.36 -1.19 6.65
CA GLU A 52 10.07 -0.51 6.48
C GLU A 52 8.93 -1.29 7.16
N TYR A 53 8.88 -2.61 7.00
CA TYR A 53 7.88 -3.45 7.64
C TYR A 53 8.02 -3.43 9.16
N ILE A 54 9.26 -3.57 9.65
CA ILE A 54 9.56 -3.55 11.08
C ILE A 54 9.16 -2.20 11.70
N ASP A 55 9.49 -1.10 11.04
CA ASP A 55 9.20 0.26 11.51
C ASP A 55 7.69 0.53 11.57
N THR A 56 6.92 0.07 10.58
CA THR A 56 5.45 0.23 10.55
C THR A 56 4.78 -0.32 11.81
N TYR A 57 5.24 -1.47 12.30
CA TYR A 57 4.63 -2.14 13.46
C TYR A 57 5.44 -1.98 14.75
N ALA A 58 6.51 -1.17 14.73
CA ALA A 58 7.36 -0.95 15.89
C ALA A 58 6.59 -0.24 17.02
N GLY A 59 6.75 -0.73 18.24
CA GLY A 59 6.11 -0.14 19.43
C GLY A 59 4.59 -0.35 19.54
N MET A 60 3.93 -0.92 18.52
CA MET A 60 2.53 -1.27 18.57
C MET A 60 2.31 -2.55 19.38
N ASP A 61 1.26 -2.56 20.21
CA ASP A 61 0.76 -3.81 20.76
C ASP A 61 0.06 -4.65 19.67
N THR A 62 -0.21 -5.91 19.99
CA THR A 62 -0.80 -6.84 19.04
C THR A 62 -2.15 -6.39 18.49
N ARG A 63 -3.02 -5.78 19.32
CA ARG A 63 -4.34 -5.30 18.85
C ARG A 63 -4.19 -4.10 17.93
N ALA A 64 -3.27 -3.19 18.27
CA ALA A 64 -2.94 -2.04 17.45
C ALA A 64 -2.42 -2.48 16.07
N LYS A 65 -1.56 -3.51 16.01
CA LYS A 65 -1.12 -4.09 14.73
C LYS A 65 -2.28 -4.63 13.89
N VAL A 66 -3.25 -5.31 14.51
CA VAL A 66 -4.44 -5.80 13.77
C VAL A 66 -5.26 -4.63 13.24
N ALA A 67 -5.54 -3.62 14.07
CA ALA A 67 -6.31 -2.45 13.68
C ALA A 67 -5.64 -1.69 12.53
N GLU A 68 -4.32 -1.51 12.63
CA GLU A 68 -3.49 -0.89 11.60
C GLU A 68 -3.63 -1.64 10.26
N VAL A 69 -3.54 -2.98 10.27
CA VAL A 69 -3.68 -3.79 9.04
C VAL A 69 -5.06 -3.63 8.38
N TYR A 70 -6.14 -3.54 9.15
CA TYR A 70 -7.48 -3.32 8.58
C TYR A 70 -7.64 -1.93 7.96
N ASP A 71 -7.11 -0.89 8.60
CA ASP A 71 -7.16 0.46 8.04
C ASP A 71 -6.29 0.55 6.76
N ASN A 72 -5.11 -0.04 6.82
CA ASN A 72 -4.16 -0.13 5.72
C ASN A 72 -4.72 -0.87 4.50
N LEU A 73 -5.35 -2.02 4.70
CA LEU A 73 -5.92 -2.81 3.61
C LEU A 73 -7.26 -2.27 3.12
N PHE A 74 -8.15 -1.87 4.03
CA PHE A 74 -9.57 -1.65 3.73
C PHE A 74 -10.06 -0.23 4.03
N GLY A 75 -9.26 0.62 4.67
CA GLY A 75 -9.61 2.00 4.99
C GLY A 75 -10.66 2.16 6.09
N ARG A 76 -10.88 1.09 6.88
CA ARG A 76 -11.87 1.02 7.95
C ARG A 76 -11.32 0.34 9.20
N GLN A 77 -11.99 0.55 10.32
CA GLN A 77 -11.69 -0.19 11.55
C GLN A 77 -12.17 -1.64 11.45
N ALA A 78 -11.39 -2.53 12.07
CA ALA A 78 -11.74 -3.92 12.30
C ALA A 78 -12.84 -4.05 13.36
N GLU A 79 -13.70 -5.05 13.22
CA GLU A 79 -14.65 -5.42 14.27
C GLU A 79 -13.89 -5.96 15.49
N THR A 80 -14.40 -5.66 16.71
CA THR A 80 -13.75 -6.08 17.96
C THR A 80 -13.46 -7.59 18.01
N ALA A 81 -14.42 -8.42 17.57
CA ALA A 81 -14.24 -9.88 17.54
C ALA A 81 -13.12 -10.31 16.57
N GLY A 82 -12.95 -9.62 15.45
CA GLY A 82 -11.85 -9.86 14.51
C GLY A 82 -10.51 -9.46 15.11
N VAL A 83 -10.44 -8.29 15.75
CA VAL A 83 -9.24 -7.84 16.49
C VAL A 83 -8.85 -8.85 17.56
N ASP A 84 -9.80 -9.32 18.36
CA ASP A 84 -9.57 -10.29 19.43
C ASP A 84 -9.03 -11.61 18.86
N TYR A 85 -9.62 -12.11 17.77
CA TYR A 85 -9.20 -13.34 17.12
C TYR A 85 -7.75 -13.27 16.65
N TRP A 86 -7.41 -12.27 15.83
CA TRP A 86 -6.05 -12.13 15.31
C TRP A 86 -5.03 -11.84 16.40
N ALA A 87 -5.40 -11.01 17.38
CA ALA A 87 -4.51 -10.68 18.47
C ALA A 87 -4.19 -11.90 19.35
N ASN A 88 -5.16 -12.79 19.57
CA ASN A 88 -4.90 -14.04 20.30
C ASN A 88 -3.92 -14.95 19.54
N LEU A 89 -4.07 -15.09 18.23
CA LEU A 89 -3.14 -15.90 17.42
C LEU A 89 -1.71 -15.35 17.47
N LEU A 90 -1.56 -14.03 17.35
CA LEU A 90 -0.26 -13.35 17.43
C LEU A 90 0.35 -13.45 18.84
N ASN A 91 -0.42 -13.21 19.90
CA ASN A 91 0.06 -13.29 21.29
C ASN A 91 0.51 -14.71 21.66
N ASN A 92 -0.15 -15.72 21.09
CA ASN A 92 0.21 -17.13 21.29
C ASN A 92 1.30 -17.63 20.33
N ASN A 93 1.90 -16.75 19.51
CA ASN A 93 2.91 -17.08 18.49
C ASN A 93 2.44 -18.16 17.49
N GLN A 94 1.13 -18.26 17.25
CA GLN A 94 0.55 -19.22 16.30
C GLN A 94 0.68 -18.74 14.85
N ILE A 95 0.72 -17.43 14.66
CA ILE A 95 0.98 -16.76 13.39
C ILE A 95 1.94 -15.60 13.62
N THR A 96 2.55 -15.12 12.55
CA THR A 96 3.29 -13.87 12.49
C THR A 96 2.43 -12.74 11.92
N VAL A 97 2.89 -11.49 12.02
CA VAL A 97 2.17 -10.34 11.46
C VAL A 97 2.05 -10.46 9.92
N ASP A 98 3.06 -11.01 9.24
CA ASP A 98 3.03 -11.19 7.77
C ASP A 98 2.00 -12.24 7.34
N ASN A 99 1.87 -13.32 8.11
CA ASN A 99 0.84 -14.34 7.93
C ASN A 99 -0.55 -13.74 8.14
N MET A 100 -0.72 -12.89 9.16
CA MET A 100 -1.98 -12.19 9.42
C MET A 100 -2.36 -11.25 8.26
N VAL A 101 -1.44 -10.38 7.82
CA VAL A 101 -1.67 -9.46 6.68
C VAL A 101 -2.13 -10.24 5.45
N THR A 102 -1.43 -11.32 5.12
CA THR A 102 -1.73 -12.14 3.95
C THR A 102 -3.10 -12.80 4.05
N GLN A 103 -3.46 -13.34 5.23
CA GLN A 103 -4.76 -13.99 5.44
C GLN A 103 -5.92 -12.99 5.45
N ILE A 104 -5.74 -11.81 6.06
CA ILE A 104 -6.75 -10.75 6.05
C ILE A 104 -7.00 -10.27 4.61
N ALA A 105 -5.93 -9.96 3.85
CA ALA A 105 -6.06 -9.53 2.47
C ALA A 105 -6.73 -10.61 1.58
N ALA A 106 -6.38 -11.88 1.77
CA ALA A 106 -7.00 -13.00 1.04
C ALA A 106 -8.48 -13.23 1.42
N GLY A 107 -8.85 -12.90 2.66
CA GLY A 107 -10.21 -12.99 3.17
C GLY A 107 -11.10 -11.79 2.85
N ALA A 108 -10.60 -10.78 2.14
CA ALA A 108 -11.35 -9.58 1.80
C ALA A 108 -12.60 -9.90 0.97
N GLN A 109 -13.74 -9.33 1.36
CA GLN A 109 -15.04 -9.55 0.72
C GLN A 109 -15.86 -8.25 0.71
N GLY A 110 -16.88 -8.17 -0.15
CA GLY A 110 -17.79 -7.03 -0.18
C GLY A 110 -17.05 -5.69 -0.35
N SER A 111 -17.31 -4.74 0.56
CA SER A 111 -16.65 -3.43 0.59
C SER A 111 -15.13 -3.51 0.77
N ASP A 112 -14.63 -4.51 1.47
CA ASP A 112 -13.19 -4.66 1.74
C ASP A 112 -12.44 -5.08 0.48
N LEU A 113 -12.99 -6.05 -0.24
CA LEU A 113 -12.43 -6.48 -1.52
C LEU A 113 -12.47 -5.33 -2.54
N PHE A 114 -13.55 -4.55 -2.51
CA PHE A 114 -13.66 -3.35 -3.34
C PHE A 114 -12.55 -2.34 -3.01
N ALA A 115 -12.45 -1.92 -1.73
CA ALA A 115 -11.46 -0.94 -1.29
C ALA A 115 -10.03 -1.41 -1.58
N TYR A 116 -9.73 -2.68 -1.30
CA TYR A 116 -8.43 -3.28 -1.58
C TYR A 116 -8.09 -3.27 -3.08
N ASN A 117 -9.01 -3.69 -3.95
CA ASN A 117 -8.78 -3.66 -5.39
C ASN A 117 -8.68 -2.23 -5.95
N ALA A 118 -9.41 -1.28 -5.37
CA ALA A 118 -9.30 0.13 -5.72
C ALA A 118 -7.91 0.68 -5.36
N LYS A 119 -7.41 0.41 -4.15
CA LYS A 119 -6.05 0.77 -3.74
C LYS A 119 -4.99 0.17 -4.66
N VAL A 120 -5.12 -1.11 -5.03
CA VAL A 120 -4.21 -1.78 -5.98
C VAL A 120 -4.24 -1.14 -7.37
N SER A 121 -5.43 -0.76 -7.85
CA SER A 121 -5.57 -0.10 -9.15
C SER A 121 -4.95 1.29 -9.12
N ALA A 122 -5.19 2.07 -8.06
CA ALA A 122 -4.56 3.39 -7.88
C ALA A 122 -3.04 3.26 -7.81
N ALA A 123 -2.51 2.31 -7.04
CA ALA A 123 -1.07 2.03 -6.99
C ALA A 123 -0.46 1.66 -8.35
N THR A 124 -1.21 0.92 -9.15
CA THR A 124 -0.81 0.57 -10.52
C THR A 124 -0.68 1.82 -11.39
N GLU A 125 -1.71 2.68 -11.40
CA GLU A 125 -1.69 3.94 -12.16
C GLU A 125 -0.61 4.89 -11.66
N PHE A 126 -0.44 5.02 -10.34
CA PHE A 126 0.64 5.82 -9.75
C PHE A 126 2.02 5.41 -10.26
N THR A 127 2.30 4.10 -10.30
CA THR A 127 3.61 3.64 -10.76
C THR A 127 3.77 3.79 -12.27
N ALA A 128 2.68 3.76 -13.04
CA ALA A 128 2.70 4.07 -14.47
C ALA A 128 3.00 5.55 -14.75
N HIS A 129 2.63 6.44 -13.83
CA HIS A 129 2.90 7.88 -13.87
C HIS A 129 4.28 8.27 -13.32
N LEU A 130 5.04 7.36 -12.72
CA LEU A 130 6.46 7.59 -12.38
C LEU A 130 7.34 7.43 -13.62
N ASP A 131 7.11 8.26 -14.64
CA ASP A 131 7.70 8.11 -15.97
C ASP A 131 8.96 8.94 -16.18
N LEU A 132 9.24 9.91 -15.29
CA LEU A 132 10.48 10.68 -15.32
C LEU A 132 11.54 10.10 -14.37
N PRO A 133 12.83 10.08 -14.76
CA PRO A 133 13.92 9.64 -13.88
C PRO A 133 14.00 10.40 -12.55
N THR A 134 13.60 11.67 -12.54
CA THR A 134 13.54 12.52 -11.35
C THR A 134 12.48 12.05 -10.36
N GLU A 135 11.32 11.61 -10.85
CA GLU A 135 10.22 11.11 -10.04
C GLU A 135 10.55 9.74 -9.46
N GLN A 136 11.08 8.85 -10.29
CA GLN A 136 11.55 7.52 -9.88
C GLN A 136 12.60 7.61 -8.79
N THR A 137 13.54 8.56 -8.90
CA THR A 137 14.58 8.78 -7.89
C THR A 137 14.01 9.41 -6.61
N ALA A 138 13.03 10.31 -6.74
CA ALA A 138 12.41 10.98 -5.60
C ALA A 138 11.51 10.06 -4.78
N TYR A 139 10.90 9.04 -5.40
CA TYR A 139 10.08 8.05 -4.69
C TYR A 139 10.94 7.01 -3.96
N SER A 140 11.67 7.48 -2.96
CA SER A 140 12.56 6.69 -2.12
C SER A 140 12.61 7.23 -0.69
N GLY A 141 12.70 6.32 0.27
CA GLY A 141 12.83 6.64 1.69
C GLY A 141 11.51 6.99 2.38
N MET A 142 11.59 7.13 3.70
CA MET A 142 10.42 7.19 4.59
C MET A 142 9.48 8.37 4.29
N ALA A 143 10.02 9.54 3.95
CA ALA A 143 9.20 10.73 3.68
C ALA A 143 8.34 10.58 2.41
N ALA A 144 8.95 10.08 1.32
CA ALA A 144 8.25 9.82 0.08
C ALA A 144 7.22 8.68 0.23
N ASN A 145 7.61 7.60 0.91
CA ASN A 145 6.72 6.48 1.23
C ASN A 145 5.50 6.97 2.01
N LYS A 146 5.69 7.82 3.02
CA LYS A 146 4.59 8.38 3.81
C LYS A 146 3.58 9.16 2.96
N ILE A 147 4.03 9.97 2.00
CA ILE A 147 3.12 10.71 1.11
C ILE A 147 2.23 9.74 0.30
N ALA A 148 2.83 8.66 -0.20
CA ALA A 148 2.11 7.66 -0.97
C ALA A 148 1.15 6.83 -0.08
N VAL A 149 1.56 6.48 1.15
CA VAL A 149 0.70 5.83 2.15
C VAL A 149 -0.51 6.70 2.48
N ASP A 150 -0.29 7.98 2.78
CA ASP A 150 -1.37 8.91 3.14
C ASP A 150 -2.37 9.08 1.97
N TRP A 151 -1.89 9.07 0.73
CA TRP A 151 -2.74 9.10 -0.46
C TRP A 151 -3.58 7.82 -0.63
N ILE A 152 -2.95 6.64 -0.53
CA ILE A 152 -3.64 5.34 -0.60
C ILE A 152 -4.66 5.18 0.53
N ALA A 153 -4.37 5.67 1.74
CA ALA A 153 -5.28 5.63 2.88
C ALA A 153 -6.57 6.45 2.66
N GLY A 154 -6.53 7.44 1.77
CA GLY A 154 -7.70 8.23 1.36
C GLY A 154 -8.73 7.45 0.53
N ILE A 155 -8.37 6.28 -0.01
CA ILE A 155 -9.24 5.45 -0.85
C ILE A 155 -10.07 4.51 0.03
N LYS A 156 -11.36 4.80 0.17
CA LYS A 156 -12.29 4.07 1.06
C LYS A 156 -13.55 3.57 0.38
N ASP A 157 -13.93 4.18 -0.74
CA ASP A 157 -15.17 3.92 -1.46
C ASP A 157 -15.01 4.23 -2.96
N LEU A 158 -16.09 4.02 -3.73
CA LEU A 158 -16.10 4.24 -5.18
C LEU A 158 -15.73 5.68 -5.56
N GLN A 159 -16.17 6.66 -4.77
CA GLN A 159 -15.97 8.06 -5.09
C GLN A 159 -14.52 8.48 -4.85
N SER A 160 -13.98 8.18 -3.67
CA SER A 160 -12.58 8.41 -3.33
C SER A 160 -11.62 7.65 -4.24
N ALA A 161 -11.97 6.42 -4.65
CA ALA A 161 -11.20 5.66 -5.64
C ALA A 161 -11.15 6.37 -7.00
N ALA A 162 -12.31 6.83 -7.51
CA ALA A 162 -12.37 7.54 -8.79
C ALA A 162 -11.56 8.84 -8.76
N MET A 163 -11.63 9.60 -7.66
CA MET A 163 -10.84 10.82 -7.48
C MET A 163 -9.33 10.52 -7.39
N ALA A 164 -8.94 9.48 -6.65
CA ALA A 164 -7.54 9.12 -6.50
C ALA A 164 -6.92 8.66 -7.82
N MET A 165 -7.69 7.98 -8.68
CA MET A 165 -7.23 7.51 -9.99
C MET A 165 -7.26 8.59 -11.09
N ASP A 166 -7.68 9.82 -10.77
CA ASP A 166 -7.59 10.92 -11.72
C ASP A 166 -6.09 11.23 -12.01
N PRO A 167 -5.67 11.29 -13.29
CA PRO A 167 -4.30 11.57 -13.66
C PRO A 167 -3.71 12.82 -13.00
N GLY A 168 -4.48 13.92 -12.91
CA GLY A 168 -4.01 15.16 -12.31
C GLY A 168 -3.80 15.04 -10.79
N VAL A 169 -4.61 14.21 -10.12
CA VAL A 169 -4.41 13.89 -8.71
C VAL A 169 -3.15 13.06 -8.51
N ILE A 170 -2.93 12.03 -9.34
CA ILE A 170 -1.72 11.20 -9.29
C ILE A 170 -0.46 12.07 -9.49
N ASP A 171 -0.45 12.90 -10.54
CA ASP A 171 0.68 13.79 -10.85
C ASP A 171 0.94 14.77 -9.70
N SER A 172 -0.12 15.26 -9.05
CA SER A 172 0.00 16.13 -7.87
C SER A 172 0.64 15.42 -6.67
N VAL A 173 0.36 14.12 -6.46
CA VAL A 173 0.99 13.31 -5.41
C VAL A 173 2.47 13.10 -5.73
N ILE A 174 2.80 12.78 -6.99
CA ILE A 174 4.18 12.60 -7.45
C ILE A 174 4.96 13.91 -7.32
N ALA A 175 4.37 15.05 -7.69
CA ALA A 175 4.98 16.37 -7.53
C ALA A 175 5.30 16.68 -6.05
N ARG A 176 4.43 16.29 -5.11
CA ARG A 176 4.70 16.43 -3.66
C ARG A 176 5.89 15.57 -3.20
N ILE A 177 6.03 14.37 -3.76
CA ILE A 177 7.17 13.48 -3.50
C ILE A 177 8.47 14.11 -4.03
N VAL A 178 8.46 14.60 -5.27
CA VAL A 178 9.60 15.29 -5.89
C VAL A 178 9.97 16.57 -5.14
N GLY A 179 8.97 17.33 -4.67
CA GLY A 179 9.14 18.58 -3.94
C GLY A 179 9.65 18.42 -2.49
N GLY A 180 9.88 17.21 -1.99
CA GLY A 180 10.46 16.98 -0.67
C GLY A 180 9.52 17.25 0.51
N GLY A 181 8.21 17.21 0.30
CA GLY A 181 7.22 17.22 1.40
C GLY A 181 7.23 18.48 2.26
N THR A 182 7.26 19.68 1.69
CA THR A 182 6.84 20.89 2.42
C THR A 182 5.33 21.06 2.33
N THR A 183 4.66 20.92 3.45
CA THR A 183 3.27 21.35 3.67
C THR A 183 3.14 22.84 3.42
N GLY A 184 2.77 23.20 2.20
CA GLY A 184 2.30 24.53 1.83
C GLY A 184 1.02 24.36 1.03
N PHE A 185 -0.11 24.22 1.74
CA PHE A 185 -1.38 24.65 1.15
C PHE A 185 -1.26 26.17 1.01
N GLU A 186 -0.77 26.65 -0.13
CA GLU A 186 -1.23 27.95 -0.59
C GLU A 186 -2.70 27.76 -0.95
N ASP A 187 -3.54 28.27 -0.05
CA ASP A 187 -4.91 28.66 -0.29
C ASP A 187 -4.95 29.56 -1.54
N THR A 188 -5.00 28.94 -2.72
CA THR A 188 -5.50 29.62 -3.91
C THR A 188 -6.89 29.09 -4.15
N GLY A 189 -7.84 29.71 -3.45
CA GLY A 189 -9.23 29.66 -3.82
C GLY A 189 -9.39 29.83 -5.33
N PHE A 190 -10.01 28.82 -5.96
CA PHE A 190 -10.64 28.97 -7.25
C PHE A 190 -11.99 28.26 -7.23
N PHE A 191 -12.86 28.73 -6.33
CA PHE A 191 -14.28 28.83 -6.62
C PHE A 191 -14.57 30.31 -6.92
N MET A 192 -14.63 30.64 -8.21
CA MET A 192 -15.52 31.66 -8.76
C MET A 192 -15.71 31.41 -10.26
#